data_AF-B1KQ58-F1
#
_entry.id   AF-B1KQ58-F1
#
_cell.length_a   1.000
_cell.length_b   1.000
_cell.length_c   1.000
_cell.angle_alpha   90.00
_cell.angle_beta   90.00
_cell.angle_gamma   90.00
#
_symmetry.space_group_name_H-M   'P 1'
#
loop_
_entity.id
_entity.type
_entity.pdbx_description
1 polymer ?
#
loop_
_entity_poly.entity_id
_entity_poly.type
_entity_poly.pdbx_seq_one_letter_code
_entity_poly.pdbx_strand_id
1 'polypeptide(L)'
;MKTTNFGYLFGVLGVSLVLLWLGVYKFTATEAKLIEPLIVNHPLLSWVYQVLSVQTVSNLIGSVEILVGIGLLLGFKNAKVGLVSGLSAVGIFVVTLSFMLTTPDTWKVSDGVLITNFFLLKDWVFLAIAIMVVETHRGALKG
;
A
#
# COMPACT_ATOMS: atom_id res chain seq x y z
N MET A 1 -4.47 -26.13 -10.07
CA MET A 1 -4.35 -25.25 -8.89
C MET A 1 -3.09 -25.66 -8.15
N LYS A 2 -1.96 -24.95 -8.33
CA LYS A 2 -0.75 -25.22 -7.53
C LYS A 2 -1.12 -25.02 -6.07
N THR A 3 -0.74 -25.96 -5.21
CA THR A 3 -0.97 -25.94 -3.76
C THR A 3 -0.65 -24.53 -3.23
N THR A 4 -1.66 -23.81 -2.76
CA THR A 4 -1.48 -22.49 -2.17
C THR A 4 -0.60 -22.66 -0.94
N ASN A 5 0.68 -22.28 -1.05
CA ASN A 5 1.61 -22.39 0.07
C ASN A 5 1.06 -21.56 1.25
N PHE A 6 1.07 -22.14 2.45
CA PHE A 6 0.55 -21.52 3.66
C PHE A 6 1.15 -20.12 3.88
N GLY A 7 2.44 -19.93 3.58
CA GLY A 7 3.09 -18.61 3.66
C GLY A 7 2.50 -17.57 2.71
N TYR A 8 2.16 -17.96 1.47
CA TYR A 8 1.52 -17.05 0.52
C TYR A 8 0.11 -16.67 0.98
N LEU A 9 -0.69 -17.64 1.44
CA LEU A 9 -2.02 -17.38 1.98
C LEU A 9 -1.96 -16.38 3.15
N PHE A 10 -1.11 -16.66 4.14
CA PHE A 10 -0.93 -15.78 5.29
C PHE A 10 -0.42 -14.40 4.90
N GLY A 11 0.52 -14.32 3.96
CA GLY A 11 1.02 -13.05 3.44
C GLY A 11 -0.09 -12.21 2.82
N VAL A 12 -0.89 -12.78 1.93
CA VAL A 12 -1.99 -12.05 1.27
C VAL A 12 -3.07 -11.64 2.26
N LEU A 13 -3.42 -12.50 3.22
CA LEU A 13 -4.34 -12.15 4.30
C LEU A 13 -3.80 -10.99 5.15
N GLY A 14 -2.51 -11.02 5.50
CA GLY A 14 -1.85 -9.96 6.26
C GLY A 14 -1.83 -8.63 5.52
N VAL A 15 -1.45 -8.62 4.24
CA VAL A 15 -1.48 -7.41 3.40
C VAL A 15 -2.88 -6.85 3.28
N SER A 16 -3.87 -7.73 3.03
CA SER A 16 -5.27 -7.32 2.91
C SER A 16 -5.78 -6.70 4.21
N LEU A 17 -5.48 -7.32 5.36
CA LEU A 17 -5.85 -6.79 6.67
C LEU A 17 -5.26 -5.40 6.91
N VAL A 18 -3.96 -5.21 6.61
CA VAL A 18 -3.29 -3.91 6.80
C VAL A 18 -3.89 -2.84 5.91
N LEU A 19 -4.14 -3.13 4.62
CA LEU A 19 -4.76 -2.17 3.71
C LEU A 19 -6.18 -1.80 4.14
N LEU A 20 -6.98 -2.77 4.59
CA LEU A 20 -8.33 -2.50 5.11
C LEU A 20 -8.28 -1.62 6.37
N TRP A 21 -7.38 -1.94 7.30
CA TRP A 21 -7.28 -1.24 8.58
C TRP A 21 -6.79 0.20 8.40
N LEU A 22 -5.70 0.39 7.65
CA LEU A 22 -5.15 1.71 7.36
C LEU A 22 -6.11 2.52 6.47
N GLY A 23 -6.74 1.87 5.51
CA GLY A 23 -7.72 2.52 4.64
C GLY A 23 -8.92 3.06 5.41
N VAL A 24 -9.43 2.33 6.42
CA VAL A 24 -10.48 2.85 7.33
C VAL A 24 -9.95 4.00 8.18
N TYR A 25 -8.72 3.91 8.68
CA TYR A 25 -8.13 4.96 9.51
C TYR A 25 -7.97 6.30 8.75
N LYS A 26 -7.79 6.26 7.42
CA LYS A 26 -7.69 7.45 6.55
C LYS A 26 -8.94 8.32 6.48
N PHE A 27 -10.08 7.84 6.98
CA PHE A 27 -11.29 8.66 7.12
C PHE A 27 -11.26 9.57 8.36
N THR A 28 -10.22 9.47 9.20
CA THR A 28 -10.04 10.33 10.37
C THR A 28 -9.23 11.59 10.04
N ALA A 29 -9.53 12.68 10.74
CA ALA A 29 -8.78 13.94 10.60
C ALA A 29 -7.32 13.81 11.08
N THR A 30 -7.06 12.92 12.05
CA THR A 30 -5.72 12.65 12.56
C THR A 30 -4.85 12.05 11.47
N GLU A 31 -5.32 11.00 10.80
CA GLU A 31 -4.58 10.35 9.72
C GLU A 31 -4.41 11.27 8.50
N ALA A 32 -5.44 12.06 8.17
CA ALA A 32 -5.34 13.02 7.06
C ALA A 32 -4.19 14.02 7.26
N LYS A 33 -3.98 14.51 8.49
CA LYS A 33 -2.85 15.39 8.83
C LYS A 33 -1.50 14.68 8.84
N LEU A 34 -1.47 13.38 9.16
CA LEU A 34 -0.22 12.59 9.17
C LEU A 34 0.32 12.37 7.76
N ILE A 35 -0.55 12.19 6.77
CA ILE A 35 -0.12 11.93 5.38
C ILE A 35 0.06 13.20 4.54
N GLU A 36 -0.49 14.33 4.95
CA GLU A 36 -0.33 15.62 4.29
C GLU A 36 1.15 15.94 3.96
N PRO A 37 2.10 15.88 4.91
CA PRO A 37 3.51 16.16 4.60
C PRO A 37 4.10 15.15 3.62
N LEU A 38 3.66 13.88 3.62
CA LEU A 38 4.15 12.88 2.67
C LEU A 38 3.75 13.24 1.23
N ILE A 39 2.54 13.76 1.06
CA ILE A 39 1.95 14.07 -0.25
C ILE A 39 2.49 15.41 -0.78
N VAL A 40 2.58 16.45 0.06
CA VAL A 40 3.08 17.79 -0.36
C VAL A 40 4.53 17.72 -0.84
N ASN A 41 5.35 16.88 -0.21
CA ASN A 41 6.77 16.75 -0.57
C ASN A 41 7.01 15.83 -1.77
N HIS A 42 5.99 15.09 -2.24
CA HIS A 42 6.14 14.16 -3.36
C HIS A 42 5.99 14.89 -4.71
N PRO A 43 6.96 14.79 -5.64
CA PRO A 43 7.00 15.60 -6.87
C PRO A 43 5.80 15.37 -7.80
N LEU A 44 5.22 14.17 -7.80
CA LEU A 44 4.05 13.85 -8.64
C LEU A 44 2.70 14.12 -7.96
N LEU A 45 2.68 14.35 -6.64
CA LEU A 45 1.44 14.45 -5.85
C LEU A 45 1.25 15.82 -5.20
N SER A 46 2.27 16.67 -5.16
CA SER A 46 2.25 17.98 -4.48
C SER A 46 1.13 18.90 -4.94
N TRP A 47 0.68 18.77 -6.19
CA TRP A 47 -0.39 19.58 -6.78
C TRP A 47 -1.79 19.21 -6.27
N VAL A 48 -2.00 17.99 -5.74
CA VAL A 48 -3.33 17.48 -5.41
C VAL A 48 -4.08 18.36 -4.41
N TYR A 49 -3.35 18.96 -3.46
CA TYR A 49 -3.95 19.85 -2.46
C TYR A 49 -4.31 21.25 -2.97
N GLN A 50 -3.93 21.60 -4.21
CA GLN A 50 -4.42 22.82 -4.87
C GLN A 50 -5.86 22.66 -5.37
N VAL A 51 -6.32 21.41 -5.54
CA VAL A 51 -7.65 21.09 -6.09
C VAL A 51 -8.55 20.44 -5.05
N LEU A 52 -7.98 19.63 -4.14
CA LEU A 52 -8.71 18.85 -3.15
C LEU A 52 -8.30 19.20 -1.72
N SER A 53 -9.23 19.07 -0.78
CA SER A 53 -8.91 19.24 0.64
C SER A 53 -8.06 18.09 1.18
N VAL A 54 -7.33 18.36 2.27
CA VAL A 54 -6.52 17.34 2.99
C VAL A 54 -7.34 16.09 3.32
N GLN A 55 -8.56 16.28 3.84
CA GLN A 55 -9.45 15.18 4.18
C GLN A 55 -9.95 14.43 2.96
N THR A 56 -10.29 15.13 1.87
CA THR A 56 -10.78 14.49 0.64
C THR A 56 -9.72 13.56 0.06
N VAL A 57 -8.46 14.00 0.01
CA VAL A 57 -7.34 13.20 -0.49
C VAL A 57 -7.11 11.98 0.39
N SER A 58 -7.14 12.15 1.71
CA SER A 58 -7.04 11.04 2.65
C SER A 58 -8.15 10.01 2.43
N ASN A 59 -9.41 10.45 2.30
CA ASN A 59 -10.55 9.57 2.03
C ASN A 59 -10.41 8.82 0.70
N LEU A 60 -9.89 9.47 -0.34
CA LEU A 60 -9.66 8.83 -1.65
C LEU A 60 -8.61 7.73 -1.55
N ILE A 61 -7.47 8.01 -0.91
CA ILE A 61 -6.42 7.00 -0.69
C ILE A 61 -6.98 5.85 0.16
N GLY A 62 -7.72 6.15 1.23
CA GLY A 62 -8.32 5.14 2.09
C GLY A 62 -9.32 4.26 1.35
N SER A 63 -10.13 4.86 0.46
CA SER A 63 -11.06 4.12 -0.39
C SER A 63 -10.32 3.18 -1.34
N VAL A 64 -9.23 3.63 -1.96
CA VAL A 64 -8.39 2.81 -2.84
C VAL A 64 -7.76 1.65 -2.06
N GLU A 65 -7.19 1.91 -0.88
CA GLU A 65 -6.60 0.86 -0.03
C GLU A 65 -7.64 -0.20 0.37
N ILE A 66 -8.85 0.21 0.76
CA ILE A 66 -9.93 -0.71 1.09
C ILE A 66 -10.32 -1.56 -0.14
N LEU A 67 -10.55 -0.92 -1.29
CA LEU A 67 -10.94 -1.63 -2.51
C LEU A 67 -9.87 -2.64 -2.94
N VAL A 68 -8.59 -2.27 -2.85
CA VAL A 68 -7.48 -3.17 -3.16
C VAL A 68 -7.40 -4.31 -2.14
N GLY A 69 -7.55 -4.02 -0.84
CA GLY A 69 -7.58 -5.04 0.22
C GLY A 69 -8.68 -6.07 0.00
N ILE A 70 -9.91 -5.64 -0.33
CA ILE A 70 -11.01 -6.55 -0.70
C ILE A 70 -10.67 -7.32 -1.98
N GLY A 71 -10.12 -6.62 -2.99
CA GLY A 71 -9.73 -7.22 -4.27
C GLY A 71 -8.66 -8.31 -4.11
N LEU A 72 -7.73 -8.18 -3.17
CA LEU A 72 -6.73 -9.22 -2.89
C LEU A 72 -7.40 -10.49 -2.34
N LEU A 73 -8.36 -10.35 -1.44
CA LEU A 73 -9.14 -11.47 -0.89
C LEU A 73 -10.01 -12.15 -1.96
N LEU A 74 -10.68 -11.36 -2.80
CA LEU A 74 -11.46 -11.90 -3.92
C LEU A 74 -10.58 -12.54 -5.00
N GLY A 75 -9.31 -12.13 -5.07
CA GLY A 75 -8.31 -12.69 -5.98
C GLY A 75 -8.12 -14.19 -5.83
N PHE A 76 -8.26 -14.74 -4.63
CA PHE A 76 -8.20 -16.20 -4.40
C PHE A 76 -9.22 -16.99 -5.22
N LYS A 77 -10.35 -16.38 -5.57
CA LYS A 77 -11.42 -17.03 -6.36
C LYS A 77 -11.39 -16.63 -7.83
N ASN A 78 -10.78 -15.50 -8.17
CA ASN A 78 -10.77 -14.96 -9.52
C ASN A 78 -9.40 -14.39 -9.90
N ALA A 79 -8.75 -15.04 -10.88
CA ALA A 79 -7.40 -14.67 -11.28
C ALA A 79 -7.27 -13.27 -11.89
N LYS A 80 -8.30 -12.77 -12.59
CA LYS A 80 -8.29 -11.41 -13.12
C LYS A 80 -8.35 -10.38 -11.99
N VAL A 81 -9.21 -10.62 -11.01
CA VAL A 81 -9.32 -9.75 -9.83
C VAL A 81 -8.02 -9.77 -9.04
N GLY A 82 -7.43 -10.94 -8.80
CA GLY A 82 -6.15 -11.09 -8.11
C GLY A 82 -4.99 -10.40 -8.83
N LEU A 83 -4.96 -10.44 -10.15
CA LEU A 83 -3.93 -9.74 -10.93
C LEU A 83 -4.08 -8.22 -10.82
N VAL A 84 -5.31 -7.70 -10.97
CA VAL A 84 -5.57 -6.25 -10.89
C VAL A 84 -5.30 -5.73 -9.48
N SER A 85 -5.80 -6.39 -8.45
CA SER A 85 -5.56 -5.99 -7.07
C SER A 85 -4.08 -6.10 -6.67
N GLY A 86 -3.38 -7.14 -7.15
CA GLY A 86 -1.93 -7.26 -6.97
C GLY A 86 -1.15 -6.11 -7.61
N LEU A 87 -1.46 -5.74 -8.86
CA LEU A 87 -0.82 -4.61 -9.54
C LEU A 87 -1.11 -3.28 -8.83
N SER A 88 -2.34 -3.06 -8.39
CA SER A 88 -2.71 -1.87 -7.62
C SER A 88 -1.97 -1.82 -6.28
N ALA A 89 -1.86 -2.95 -5.57
CA ALA A 89 -1.10 -3.04 -4.31
C ALA A 89 0.39 -2.73 -4.53
N VAL A 90 1.01 -3.24 -5.60
CA VAL A 90 2.38 -2.86 -5.99
C VAL A 90 2.49 -1.35 -6.17
N GLY A 91 1.56 -0.72 -6.88
CA GLY A 91 1.53 0.73 -7.06
C GLY A 91 1.46 1.50 -5.75
N ILE A 92 0.57 1.09 -4.84
CA ILE A 92 0.44 1.70 -3.50
C ILE A 92 1.77 1.63 -2.75
N PHE A 93 2.36 0.44 -2.61
CA PHE A 93 3.57 0.28 -1.82
C PHE A 93 4.79 0.94 -2.44
N VAL A 94 4.88 1.01 -3.78
CA VAL A 94 5.93 1.78 -4.46
C VAL A 94 5.79 3.28 -4.14
N VAL A 95 4.58 3.82 -4.20
CA VAL A 95 4.34 5.23 -3.82
C VAL A 95 4.67 5.43 -2.34
N THR A 96 4.22 4.56 -1.44
CA THR A 96 4.52 4.69 0.00
C THR A 96 6.03 4.65 0.28
N LEU A 97 6.76 3.71 -0.33
CA LEU A 97 8.22 3.63 -0.18
C LEU A 97 8.93 4.83 -0.79
N SER A 98 8.39 5.43 -1.86
CA SER A 98 8.95 6.66 -2.44
C SER A 98 8.91 7.85 -1.49
N PHE A 99 8.02 7.86 -0.48
CA PHE A 99 8.00 8.89 0.56
C PHE A 99 9.26 8.90 1.40
N MET A 100 9.96 7.77 1.55
CA MET A 100 11.27 7.71 2.21
C MET A 100 12.33 8.52 1.48
N LEU A 101 12.19 8.73 0.17
CA LEU A 101 13.14 9.49 -0.63
C LEU A 101 12.70 10.95 -0.82
N THR A 102 11.39 11.19 -0.84
CA THR A 102 10.80 12.48 -1.21
C THR A 102 10.43 13.34 -0.01
N THR A 103 10.18 12.74 1.16
CA THR A 103 9.77 13.49 2.36
C THR A 103 10.97 13.77 3.29
N PRO A 104 11.16 15.02 3.74
CA PRO A 104 12.09 15.34 4.83
C PRO A 104 11.74 14.60 6.14
N ASP A 105 12.71 14.47 7.05
CA ASP A 105 12.53 13.88 8.40
C ASP A 105 12.09 12.41 8.46
N THR A 106 12.03 11.74 7.31
CA THR A 106 11.76 10.29 7.25
C THR A 106 12.93 9.44 7.72
N TRP A 107 14.14 10.01 7.74
CA TRP A 107 15.37 9.41 8.24
C TRP A 107 15.84 10.19 9.45
N LYS A 108 16.19 9.47 10.53
CA LYS A 108 16.69 10.06 11.77
C LYS A 108 17.82 9.20 12.32
N VAL A 109 18.78 9.79 13.00
CA VAL A 109 19.82 9.05 13.72
C VAL A 109 19.42 9.02 15.20
N SER A 110 19.19 7.82 15.74
CA SER A 110 18.93 7.60 17.16
C SER A 110 20.08 6.78 17.72
N ASP A 111 20.76 7.32 18.73
CA ASP A 111 21.87 6.64 19.42
C ASP A 111 22.98 6.12 18.46
N GLY A 112 23.26 6.90 17.40
CA GLY A 112 24.24 6.54 16.37
C GLY A 112 23.74 5.54 15.30
N VAL A 113 22.49 5.07 15.40
CA VAL A 113 21.86 4.17 14.43
C VAL A 113 20.93 4.96 13.50
N LEU A 114 21.11 4.80 12.19
CA LEU A 114 20.18 5.34 11.20
C LEU A 114 18.87 4.55 11.25
N ILE A 115 17.79 5.23 11.65
CA ILE A 115 16.43 4.70 11.68
C ILE A 115 15.54 5.46 10.69
N THR A 116 14.43 4.83 10.32
CA THR A 116 13.40 5.44 9.47
C THR A 116 12.02 5.26 10.08
N ASN A 117 11.00 5.82 9.43
CA ASN A 117 9.63 5.58 9.80
C ASN A 117 9.25 4.11 9.54
N PHE A 118 9.05 3.34 10.62
CA PHE A 118 8.65 1.92 10.54
C PHE A 118 7.32 1.71 9.82
N PHE A 119 6.47 2.74 9.78
CA PHE A 119 5.26 2.74 8.97
C PHE A 119 5.54 2.59 7.48
N LEU A 120 6.65 3.16 6.98
CA LEU A 120 7.05 3.04 5.58
C LEU A 120 7.91 1.80 5.37
N LEU A 121 8.80 1.48 6.33
CA LEU A 121 9.71 0.34 6.19
C LEU A 121 8.97 -0.99 6.08
N LYS A 122 7.83 -1.16 6.76
CA LYS A 122 7.01 -2.39 6.70
C LYS A 122 6.54 -2.70 5.27
N ASP A 123 6.37 -1.67 4.42
CA ASP A 123 5.79 -1.81 3.09
C ASP A 123 6.73 -2.54 2.11
N TRP A 124 8.02 -2.70 2.44
CA TRP A 124 8.91 -3.61 1.71
C TRP A 124 8.40 -5.06 1.73
N VAL A 125 7.92 -5.52 2.88
CA VAL A 125 7.38 -6.87 3.03
C VAL A 125 6.08 -7.00 2.24
N PHE A 126 5.23 -5.98 2.28
CA PHE A 126 3.96 -6.00 1.56
C PHE A 126 4.14 -5.91 0.05
N LEU A 127 5.14 -5.16 -0.42
CA LEU A 127 5.52 -5.12 -1.83
C LEU A 127 5.94 -6.50 -2.34
N ALA A 128 6.74 -7.24 -1.57
CA ALA A 128 7.14 -8.60 -1.93
C ALA A 128 5.92 -9.52 -2.10
N ILE A 129 4.98 -9.49 -1.16
CA ILE A 129 3.74 -10.27 -1.25
C ILE A 129 2.87 -9.82 -2.44
N ALA A 130 2.76 -8.51 -2.70
CA ALA A 130 2.00 -7.98 -3.83
C ALA A 130 2.59 -8.47 -5.18
N ILE A 131 3.91 -8.52 -5.31
CA ILE A 131 4.59 -9.10 -6.48
C ILE A 131 4.27 -10.59 -6.62
N MET A 132 4.32 -11.36 -5.53
CA MET A 132 3.95 -12.78 -5.56
C MET A 132 2.50 -12.99 -6.01
N VAL A 133 1.57 -12.11 -5.61
CA VAL A 133 0.18 -12.13 -6.07
C VAL A 133 0.10 -11.93 -7.58
N VAL A 134 0.82 -10.94 -8.11
CA VAL A 134 0.86 -10.65 -9.55
C VAL A 134 1.40 -11.84 -10.34
N GLU A 135 2.51 -12.42 -9.90
CA GLU A 135 3.14 -13.57 -10.55
C GLU A 135 2.22 -14.80 -10.56
N THR A 136 1.60 -15.09 -9.42
CA THR A 136 0.70 -16.24 -9.25
C THR A 136 -0.49 -16.16 -10.20
N HIS A 137 -1.16 -15.00 -10.26
CA HIS A 137 -2.36 -14.85 -11.08
C HIS A 137 -2.04 -14.63 -12.56
N ARG A 138 -0.91 -14.00 -12.90
CA ARG A 138 -0.43 -13.92 -14.29
C ARG A 138 -0.15 -15.31 -14.86
N GLY A 139 0.46 -16.19 -14.06
CA GLY A 139 0.68 -17.58 -14.45
C GLY A 139 -0.64 -18.33 -14.68
N ALA A 140 -1.64 -18.13 -13.82
CA ALA A 140 -2.95 -18.76 -13.93
C ALA A 140 -3.79 -18.30 -15.14
N LEU A 141 -3.51 -17.13 -15.72
CA LEU A 141 -4.21 -16.62 -16.92
C LEU A 141 -3.52 -17.02 -18.23
N LYS A 142 -2.28 -17.52 -18.17
CA LYS A 142 -1.49 -17.93 -19.35
C LYS A 142 -1.55 -19.43 -19.65
N GLY A 143 -2.04 -20.25 -18.72
CA GLY A 143 -2.24 -21.69 -18.88
C GLY A 143 -3.72 -22.04 -18.86
#